data_AF-A0A952K617-F1
#
_entry.id   AF-A0A952K617-F1
#
_cell.length_a   1.000
_cell.length_b   1.000
_cell.length_c   1.000
_cell.angle_alpha   90.00
_cell.angle_beta   90.00
_cell.angle_gamma   90.00
#
_symmetry.space_group_name_H-M   'P 1'
#
loop_
_entity.id
_entity.type
_entity.pdbx_description
1 polymer ?
#
loop_
_entity_poly.entity_id
_entity_poly.type
_entity_poly.pdbx_seq_one_letter_code
_entity_poly.pdbx_strand_id
1 'polypeptide(L)'
;MLTKETMLLFVPMVVWLVWTKTVPATRRYALAVFGTVFAMVVSTYLLMAVVRGELVPGPGHVSLWQGIKFQLWERADGGAITDAGSLKRHTLTEWLKLDPALPILAVPIAVGGLLVERLRPFAVGLATLIAIIVRPGYLPVPLIISALPLTALVAAGTGEVALRHLRQNDPSPLLQRFRGPVLASGALVISIVVSLWLPTYHEVLQTDDDASMQQAQQWIARNVPKGDRLIVDDAIWVDLIRDGRARRDVVWAYKVDTDEQVRAWAPNGWVNYDWVVSTASSRANVPPKGVLTDAIAHAQPAATFGSGGTRVDVLRVNNVAPAPVLPAAPAFGTQLAARLADSANPDAL
;
A
#
# COMPACT_ATOMS: atom_id res chain seq x y z
N MET A 1 -0.37 2.39 3.57
CA MET A 1 0.45 2.57 4.79
C MET A 1 1.94 2.65 4.45
N LEU A 2 2.60 3.79 4.71
CA LEU A 2 4.07 3.86 4.70
C LEU A 2 4.51 3.13 5.97
N THR A 3 4.92 1.87 5.83
CA THR A 3 5.21 1.05 6.99
C THR A 3 6.59 1.41 7.56
N LYS A 4 6.81 1.08 8.83
CA LYS A 4 8.04 1.36 9.58
C LYS A 4 9.28 0.83 8.85
N GLU A 5 9.13 -0.28 8.15
CA GLU A 5 10.18 -0.98 7.41
C GLU A 5 10.58 -0.23 6.14
N THR A 6 9.65 0.46 5.48
CA THR A 6 9.95 1.25 4.27
C THR A 6 10.83 2.47 4.61
N MET A 7 10.75 2.98 5.85
CA MET A 7 11.62 4.08 6.30
C MET A 7 13.09 3.68 6.41
N LEU A 8 13.41 2.38 6.47
CA LEU A 8 14.80 1.92 6.44
C LEU A 8 15.51 2.29 5.14
N LEU A 9 14.77 2.56 4.06
CA LEU A 9 15.32 3.08 2.81
C LEU A 9 16.01 4.43 2.98
N PHE A 10 15.68 5.20 4.03
CA PHE A 10 16.35 6.46 4.34
C PHE A 10 17.62 6.32 5.18
N VAL A 11 17.91 5.12 5.71
CA VAL A 11 19.08 4.90 6.57
C VAL A 11 20.38 5.33 5.88
N PRO A 12 20.66 4.99 4.60
CA PRO A 12 21.88 5.44 3.93
C PRO A 12 22.01 6.96 3.87
N MET A 13 20.92 7.65 3.56
CA MET A 13 20.87 9.12 3.55
C MET A 13 21.13 9.70 4.94
N VAL A 14 20.47 9.18 5.97
CA VAL A 14 20.60 9.66 7.35
C VAL A 14 22.03 9.42 7.87
N VAL A 15 22.58 8.22 7.67
CA VAL A 15 23.96 7.89 8.05
C VAL A 15 24.95 8.82 7.36
N TRP A 16 24.75 9.09 6.06
CA TRP A 16 25.60 10.02 5.33
C TRP A 16 25.50 11.46 5.88
N LEU A 17 24.29 11.95 6.16
CA LEU A 17 24.09 13.26 6.76
C LEU A 17 24.77 13.37 8.13
N VAL A 18 24.59 12.37 8.99
CA VAL A 18 25.23 12.34 10.31
C VAL A 18 26.75 12.34 10.16
N TRP A 19 27.31 11.56 9.23
CA TRP A 19 28.75 11.48 9.01
C TRP A 19 29.35 12.79 8.50
N THR A 20 28.67 13.46 7.56
CA THR A 20 29.20 14.67 6.89
C THR A 20 28.90 15.98 7.60
N LYS A 21 27.79 16.06 8.34
CA LYS A 21 27.35 17.29 9.02
C LYS A 21 27.77 17.36 10.48
N THR A 22 28.28 16.27 11.07
CA THR A 22 28.90 16.33 12.39
C THR A 22 30.28 16.99 12.32
N VAL A 23 30.46 18.06 13.07
CA VAL A 23 31.76 18.73 13.23
C VAL A 23 32.74 17.71 13.85
N PRO A 24 33.96 17.54 13.30
CA PRO A 24 34.91 16.53 13.78
C PRO A 24 35.17 16.58 15.29
N ALA A 25 35.22 17.79 15.85
CA ALA A 25 35.43 18.03 17.28
C ALA A 25 34.30 17.48 18.17
N THR A 26 33.05 17.49 17.71
CA THR A 26 31.88 17.04 18.48
C THR A 26 31.31 15.71 18.00
N ARG A 27 31.88 15.09 16.95
CA ARG A 27 31.35 13.87 16.33
C ARG A 27 31.12 12.74 17.33
N ARG A 28 32.06 12.50 18.25
CA ARG A 28 31.91 11.44 19.27
C ARG A 28 30.69 11.70 20.17
N TYR A 29 30.53 12.95 20.61
CA TYR A 29 29.39 13.36 21.43
C TYR A 29 28.07 13.28 20.63
N ALA A 30 28.04 13.83 19.40
CA ALA A 30 26.86 13.81 18.56
C ALA A 30 26.41 12.39 18.19
N LEU A 31 27.35 11.49 17.88
CA LEU A 31 27.05 10.07 17.62
C LEU A 31 26.59 9.35 18.89
N ALA A 32 27.16 9.66 20.05
CA ALA A 32 26.70 9.10 21.32
C ALA A 32 25.27 9.54 21.61
N VAL A 33 24.97 10.84 21.53
CA VAL A 33 23.62 11.38 21.72
C VAL A 33 22.64 10.78 20.71
N PHE A 34 23.00 10.74 19.42
CA PHE A 34 22.18 10.10 18.39
C PHE A 34 21.92 8.64 18.70
N GLY A 35 22.95 7.87 19.04
CA GLY A 35 22.84 6.46 19.40
C GLY A 35 21.96 6.23 20.62
N THR A 36 22.10 7.06 21.67
CA THR A 36 21.27 7.00 22.88
C THR A 36 19.81 7.32 22.58
N VAL A 37 19.52 8.40 21.85
CA VAL A 37 18.15 8.77 21.48
C VAL A 37 17.53 7.72 20.57
N PHE A 38 18.28 7.23 19.58
CA PHE A 38 17.83 6.16 18.69
C PHE A 38 17.52 4.88 19.47
N ALA A 39 18.43 4.45 20.35
CA ALA A 39 18.22 3.29 21.21
C ALA A 39 16.98 3.49 22.10
N MET A 40 16.81 4.66 22.73
CA MET A 40 15.63 4.96 23.56
C MET A 40 14.32 4.84 22.77
N VAL A 41 14.26 5.39 21.55
CA VAL A 41 13.08 5.31 20.67
C VAL A 41 12.81 3.86 20.26
N VAL A 42 13.83 3.12 19.81
CA VAL A 42 13.69 1.71 19.42
C VAL A 42 13.30 0.83 20.61
N SER A 43 13.90 1.06 21.77
CA SER A 43 13.59 0.35 23.02
C SER A 43 12.15 0.61 23.47
N THR A 44 11.59 1.80 23.24
CA THR A 44 10.17 2.07 23.53
C THR A 44 9.25 1.15 22.73
N TYR A 45 9.59 0.90 21.46
CA TYR A 45 8.85 -0.04 20.61
C TYR A 45 9.01 -1.49 21.08
N LEU A 46 10.23 -1.91 21.40
CA LEU A 46 10.49 -3.25 21.95
C LEU A 46 9.77 -3.46 23.28
N LEU A 47 9.80 -2.47 24.17
CA LEU A 47 9.12 -2.50 25.46
C LEU A 47 7.60 -2.58 25.27
N MET A 48 7.03 -1.84 24.31
CA MET A 48 5.61 -1.97 23.97
C MET A 48 5.27 -3.40 23.51
N ALA A 49 6.09 -4.00 22.64
CA ALA A 49 5.89 -5.38 22.19
C ALA A 49 5.98 -6.38 23.36
N VAL A 50 6.93 -6.18 24.28
CA VAL A 50 7.04 -7.00 25.51
C VAL A 50 5.82 -6.84 26.41
N VAL A 51 5.38 -5.61 26.68
CA VAL A 51 4.22 -5.33 27.54
C VAL A 51 2.94 -5.93 26.97
N ARG A 52 2.80 -5.98 25.64
CA ARG A 52 1.66 -6.62 24.98
C ARG A 52 1.80 -8.14 24.84
N GLY A 53 2.95 -8.71 25.20
CA GLY A 53 3.27 -10.12 24.95
C GLY A 53 3.49 -10.45 23.47
N GLU A 54 3.63 -9.43 22.61
CA GLU A 54 3.73 -9.53 21.15
C GLU A 54 5.19 -9.60 20.66
N LEU A 55 6.19 -9.78 21.53
CA LEU A 55 7.58 -9.84 21.08
C LEU A 55 7.87 -11.12 20.29
N VAL A 56 7.34 -12.25 20.76
CA VAL A 56 7.60 -13.62 20.26
C VAL A 56 6.26 -14.23 19.82
N PRO A 57 6.23 -15.14 18.82
CA PRO A 57 4.98 -15.74 18.38
C PRO A 57 4.22 -16.45 19.50
N GLY A 58 2.89 -16.28 19.53
CA GLY A 58 2.01 -16.95 20.48
C GLY A 58 0.53 -16.87 20.06
N PRO A 59 -0.36 -17.59 20.75
CA PRO A 59 -1.78 -17.66 20.38
C PRO A 59 -2.48 -16.30 20.58
N GLY A 60 -3.38 -15.96 19.65
CA GLY A 60 -4.31 -14.83 19.78
C GLY A 60 -3.77 -13.45 19.43
N HIS A 61 -2.51 -13.33 19.00
CA HIS A 61 -1.89 -12.05 18.64
C HIS A 61 -0.88 -12.21 17.49
N VAL A 62 -0.51 -11.11 16.84
CA VAL A 62 0.57 -11.08 15.84
C VAL A 62 1.82 -10.54 16.52
N SER A 63 2.90 -11.31 16.48
CA SER A 63 4.17 -10.90 17.07
C SER A 63 4.98 -9.97 16.16
N LEU A 64 5.89 -9.20 16.76
CA LEU A 64 6.87 -8.37 16.06
C LEU A 64 7.73 -9.20 15.10
N TRP A 65 8.12 -10.42 15.51
CA TRP A 65 8.87 -11.35 14.66
C TRP A 65 8.07 -11.78 13.42
N GLN A 66 6.79 -12.16 13.60
CA GLN A 66 5.91 -12.48 12.47
C GLN A 66 5.72 -11.27 11.56
N GLY A 67 5.59 -10.06 12.10
CA GLY A 67 5.52 -8.82 11.32
C GLY A 67 6.76 -8.62 10.45
N ILE A 68 7.97 -8.78 11.00
CA ILE A 68 9.22 -8.69 10.23
C ILE A 68 9.28 -9.77 9.15
N LYS A 69 8.95 -11.02 9.52
CA LYS A 69 8.95 -12.16 8.58
C LYS A 69 8.02 -11.90 7.41
N PHE A 70 6.81 -11.42 7.69
CA PHE A 70 5.83 -11.07 6.67
C PHE A 70 6.38 -10.00 5.72
N GLN A 71 6.92 -8.91 6.27
CA GLN A 71 7.43 -7.80 5.47
C GLN A 71 8.64 -8.16 4.59
N LEU A 72 9.51 -9.04 5.08
CA LEU A 72 10.76 -9.39 4.39
C LEU A 72 10.64 -10.61 3.46
N TRP A 73 9.76 -11.57 3.78
CA TRP A 73 9.71 -12.86 3.07
C TRP A 73 8.34 -13.26 2.53
N GLU A 74 7.24 -12.99 3.24
CA GLU A 74 5.92 -13.55 2.86
C GLU A 74 5.06 -12.56 2.08
N ARG A 75 5.44 -11.28 2.05
CA ARG A 75 4.71 -10.24 1.33
C ARG A 75 4.65 -10.58 -0.15
N ALA A 76 3.42 -10.73 -0.66
CA ALA A 76 3.17 -11.03 -2.06
C ALA A 76 3.91 -10.04 -2.98
N ASP A 77 4.55 -10.60 -4.01
CA ASP A 77 5.28 -9.82 -5.00
C ASP A 77 4.31 -8.92 -5.77
N GLY A 78 4.63 -7.63 -5.87
CA GLY A 78 3.87 -6.67 -6.67
C GLY A 78 4.16 -6.77 -8.18
N GLY A 79 5.11 -7.62 -8.57
CA GLY A 79 5.55 -7.84 -9.94
C GLY A 79 6.58 -6.82 -10.43
N ALA A 80 6.84 -6.84 -11.73
CA ALA A 80 7.75 -5.92 -12.41
C ALA A 80 6.99 -4.84 -13.16
N ILE A 81 7.57 -3.63 -13.28
CA ILE A 81 6.92 -2.51 -14.01
C ILE A 81 6.69 -2.84 -15.49
N THR A 82 7.46 -3.78 -16.05
CA THR A 82 7.35 -4.23 -17.44
C THR A 82 6.16 -5.16 -17.69
N ASP A 83 5.58 -5.74 -16.63
CA ASP A 83 4.39 -6.57 -16.73
C ASP A 83 3.13 -5.69 -16.64
N ALA A 84 2.35 -5.66 -17.71
CA ALA A 84 1.14 -4.86 -17.85
C ALA A 84 0.06 -5.24 -16.83
N GLY A 85 0.02 -6.51 -16.38
CA GLY A 85 -0.93 -7.00 -15.39
C GLY A 85 -0.48 -6.82 -13.94
N SER A 86 0.73 -6.32 -13.71
CA SER A 86 1.30 -6.24 -12.36
C SER A 86 0.65 -5.13 -11.52
N LEU A 87 0.49 -5.39 -10.23
CA LEU A 87 0.02 -4.40 -9.25
C LEU A 87 0.93 -3.17 -9.21
N LYS A 88 2.23 -3.38 -9.40
CA LYS A 88 3.23 -2.33 -9.46
C LYS A 88 3.01 -1.38 -10.64
N ARG A 89 2.72 -1.92 -11.83
CA ARG A 89 2.38 -1.12 -13.02
C ARG A 89 1.08 -0.35 -12.82
N HIS A 90 0.06 -0.99 -12.23
CA HIS A 90 -1.19 -0.33 -11.89
C HIS A 90 -0.94 0.87 -10.94
N THR A 91 -0.19 0.66 -9.85
CA THR A 91 0.16 1.72 -8.89
C THR A 91 0.87 2.91 -9.57
N LEU A 92 1.85 2.64 -10.43
CA LEU A 92 2.57 3.70 -11.16
C LEU A 92 1.65 4.45 -12.13
N THR A 93 0.71 3.75 -12.75
CA THR A 93 -0.28 4.35 -13.65
C THR A 93 -1.20 5.29 -12.88
N GLU A 94 -1.67 4.90 -11.70
CA GLU A 94 -2.48 5.76 -10.82
C GLU A 94 -1.69 6.99 -10.36
N TRP A 95 -0.42 6.85 -9.99
CA TRP A 95 0.42 8.02 -9.64
C TRP A 95 0.57 8.99 -10.81
N LEU A 96 0.84 8.48 -12.02
CA LEU A 96 1.00 9.32 -13.21
C LEU A 96 -0.33 9.97 -13.65
N LYS A 97 -1.46 9.31 -13.38
CA LYS A 97 -2.79 9.87 -13.64
C LYS A 97 -3.07 11.04 -12.69
N LEU A 98 -2.70 10.92 -11.42
CA LEU A 98 -2.91 11.96 -10.39
C LEU A 98 -1.90 13.10 -10.46
N ASP A 99 -0.64 12.81 -10.75
CA ASP A 99 0.42 13.80 -10.91
C ASP A 99 1.48 13.24 -11.89
N PRO A 100 1.41 13.58 -13.18
CA PRO A 100 2.43 13.16 -14.13
C PRO A 100 3.76 13.89 -13.93
N ALA A 101 3.75 15.11 -13.38
CA ALA A 101 4.95 15.94 -13.29
C ALA A 101 5.94 15.36 -12.27
N LEU A 102 5.48 14.99 -11.08
CA LEU A 102 6.37 14.56 -10.01
C LEU A 102 7.15 13.27 -10.32
N PRO A 103 6.53 12.15 -10.75
CA PRO A 103 7.25 10.92 -11.06
C PRO A 103 8.22 11.11 -12.24
N ILE A 104 7.84 11.89 -13.25
CA ILE A 104 8.68 12.15 -14.43
C ILE A 104 9.90 12.99 -14.05
N LEU A 105 9.71 14.03 -13.23
CA LEU A 105 10.80 14.94 -12.85
C LEU A 105 11.70 14.41 -11.72
N ALA A 106 11.25 13.43 -10.94
CA ALA A 106 12.02 12.91 -9.82
C ALA A 106 13.42 12.43 -10.24
N VAL A 107 13.54 11.79 -11.42
CA VAL A 107 14.82 11.31 -11.96
C VAL A 107 15.79 12.45 -12.30
N PRO A 108 15.44 13.42 -13.19
CA PRO A 108 16.36 14.52 -13.49
C PRO A 108 16.66 15.39 -12.27
N ILE A 109 15.71 15.56 -11.34
CA ILE A 109 15.94 16.27 -10.07
C ILE A 109 16.97 15.53 -9.21
N ALA A 110 16.85 14.20 -9.06
CA ALA A 110 17.83 13.40 -8.34
C ALA A 110 19.22 13.52 -8.97
N VAL A 111 19.32 13.39 -10.29
CA VAL A 111 20.59 13.53 -11.03
C VAL A 111 21.20 14.92 -10.82
N GLY A 112 20.41 15.99 -10.97
CA GLY A 112 20.87 17.35 -10.72
C GLY A 112 21.33 17.55 -9.27
N GLY A 113 20.66 16.92 -8.31
CA GLY A 113 21.02 16.94 -6.89
C GLY A 113 22.37 16.28 -6.61
N LEU A 114 22.74 15.22 -7.33
CA LEU A 114 24.03 14.54 -7.17
C LEU A 114 25.22 15.41 -7.61
N LEU A 115 24.99 16.33 -8.54
CA LEU A 115 25.99 17.30 -9.01
C LEU A 115 26.28 18.38 -7.97
N VAL A 116 25.37 18.61 -7.02
CA VAL A 116 25.50 19.62 -5.96
C VAL A 116 25.95 18.96 -4.66
N GLU A 117 27.19 19.18 -4.24
CA GLU A 117 27.80 18.48 -3.10
C GLU A 117 26.96 18.52 -1.82
N ARG A 118 26.38 19.69 -1.50
CA ARG A 118 25.53 19.88 -0.32
C ARG A 118 24.20 19.10 -0.38
N LEU A 119 23.75 18.70 -1.58
CA LEU A 119 22.48 17.98 -1.82
C LEU A 119 22.67 16.47 -2.03
N ARG A 120 23.90 15.99 -2.25
CA ARG A 120 24.20 14.59 -2.53
C ARG A 120 23.51 13.59 -1.58
N PRO A 121 23.48 13.79 -0.24
CA PRO A 121 22.79 12.86 0.64
C PRO A 121 21.29 12.74 0.34
N PHE A 122 20.61 13.87 0.13
CA PHE A 122 19.18 13.91 -0.20
C PHE A 122 18.90 13.33 -1.59
N ALA A 123 19.77 13.63 -2.56
CA ALA A 123 19.69 13.09 -3.90
C ALA A 123 19.86 11.56 -3.92
N VAL A 124 20.74 11.00 -3.08
CA VAL A 124 20.85 9.55 -2.90
C VAL A 124 19.66 8.96 -2.17
N GLY A 125 19.07 9.67 -1.20
CA GLY A 125 17.78 9.27 -0.62
C GLY A 125 16.69 9.14 -1.69
N LEU A 126 16.54 10.17 -2.53
CA LEU A 126 15.58 10.16 -3.64
C LEU A 126 15.90 9.08 -4.68
N ALA A 127 17.17 8.91 -5.06
CA ALA A 127 17.61 7.86 -5.98
C ALA A 127 17.33 6.45 -5.42
N THR A 128 17.43 6.27 -4.10
CA THR A 128 17.07 4.99 -3.43
C THR A 128 15.58 4.70 -3.58
N LEU A 129 14.72 5.70 -3.39
CA LEU A 129 13.27 5.53 -3.62
C LEU A 129 12.98 5.18 -5.09
N ILE A 130 13.63 5.86 -6.04
CA ILE A 130 13.51 5.57 -7.48
C ILE A 130 13.98 4.15 -7.78
N ALA A 131 15.09 3.69 -7.18
CA ALA A 131 15.60 2.34 -7.38
C ALA A 131 14.61 1.27 -6.90
N ILE A 132 13.85 1.51 -5.82
CA ILE A 132 12.79 0.61 -5.36
C ILE A 132 11.62 0.54 -6.36
N ILE A 133 11.33 1.62 -7.07
CA ILE A 133 10.37 1.59 -8.18
C ILE A 133 10.89 0.67 -9.29
N VAL A 134 12.17 0.73 -9.66
CA VAL A 134 12.71 -0.12 -10.75
C VAL A 134 12.89 -1.59 -10.35
N ARG A 135 13.30 -1.86 -9.11
CA ARG A 135 13.56 -3.21 -8.59
C ARG A 135 12.31 -4.10 -8.69
N PRO A 136 12.36 -5.34 -9.19
CA PRO A 136 11.23 -6.26 -9.11
C PRO A 136 10.87 -6.55 -7.64
N GLY A 137 9.58 -6.60 -7.32
CA GLY A 137 9.14 -6.76 -5.94
C GLY A 137 7.96 -5.88 -5.56
N TYR A 138 7.55 -6.00 -4.29
CA TYR A 138 6.54 -5.15 -3.68
C TYR A 138 6.90 -3.65 -3.78
N LEU A 139 5.95 -2.85 -4.28
CA LEU A 139 6.02 -1.39 -4.29
C LEU A 139 5.00 -0.84 -3.28
N PRO A 140 5.43 -0.16 -2.21
CA PRO A 140 4.50 0.51 -1.32
C PRO A 140 3.75 1.63 -2.07
N VAL A 141 2.42 1.53 -2.15
CA VAL A 141 1.53 2.57 -2.72
C VAL A 141 1.80 3.98 -2.15
N PRO A 142 2.10 4.17 -0.86
CA PRO A 142 2.37 5.51 -0.34
C PRO A 142 3.85 5.94 -0.48
N LEU A 143 4.73 5.16 -1.12
CA LEU A 143 6.15 5.51 -1.30
C LEU A 143 6.32 6.93 -1.89
N ILE A 144 5.42 7.30 -2.80
CA ILE A 144 5.39 8.62 -3.44
C ILE A 144 5.28 9.78 -2.43
N ILE A 145 4.60 9.56 -1.30
CA ILE A 145 4.44 10.55 -0.22
C ILE A 145 5.80 10.89 0.40
N SER A 146 6.70 9.91 0.51
CA SER A 146 8.05 10.17 1.00
C SER A 146 8.97 10.78 -0.05
N ALA A 147 8.68 10.58 -1.34
CA ALA A 147 9.41 11.23 -2.42
C ALA A 147 9.10 12.72 -2.50
N LEU A 148 7.85 13.15 -2.25
CA LEU A 148 7.40 14.55 -2.28
C LEU A 148 8.37 15.54 -1.60
N PRO A 149 8.65 15.45 -0.29
CA PRO A 149 9.50 16.43 0.39
C PRO A 149 10.95 16.39 -0.10
N LEU A 150 11.47 15.22 -0.47
CA LEU A 150 12.84 15.08 -0.98
C LEU A 150 12.98 15.69 -2.37
N THR A 151 12.04 15.40 -3.27
CA THR A 151 11.98 15.98 -4.62
C THR A 151 11.88 17.49 -4.52
N ALA A 152 11.00 18.03 -3.67
CA ALA A 152 10.87 19.48 -3.47
C ALA A 152 12.17 20.12 -2.96
N LEU A 153 12.82 19.52 -1.94
CA LEU A 153 14.07 20.04 -1.37
C LEU A 153 15.22 20.02 -2.39
N VAL A 154 15.38 18.92 -3.13
CA VAL A 154 16.44 18.78 -4.13
C VAL A 154 16.17 19.69 -5.33
N ALA A 155 14.91 19.83 -5.76
CA ALA A 155 14.53 20.75 -6.83
C ALA A 155 14.83 22.21 -6.45
N ALA A 156 14.42 22.64 -5.25
CA ALA A 156 14.69 23.99 -4.77
C ALA A 156 16.19 24.26 -4.64
N GLY A 157 16.94 23.30 -4.07
CA GLY A 157 18.37 23.43 -3.86
C GLY A 157 19.18 23.44 -5.17
N THR A 158 18.77 22.66 -6.16
CA THR A 158 19.40 22.65 -7.50
C THR A 158 19.03 23.91 -8.28
N GLY A 159 17.77 24.36 -8.20
CA GLY A 159 17.31 25.63 -8.76
C GLY A 159 18.08 26.84 -8.21
N GLU A 160 18.31 26.89 -6.89
CA GLU A 160 19.12 27.94 -6.26
C GLU A 160 20.56 27.98 -6.82
N VAL A 161 21.21 26.81 -6.95
CA VAL A 161 22.57 26.72 -7.52
C VAL A 161 22.58 27.18 -8.98
N ALA A 162 21.63 26.71 -9.78
CA ALA A 162 21.50 27.10 -11.18
C ALA A 162 21.28 28.61 -11.32
N LEU A 163 20.38 29.20 -10.54
CA LEU A 163 20.12 30.64 -10.52
C LEU A 163 21.34 31.44 -10.08
N ARG A 164 22.09 30.96 -9.07
CA ARG A 164 23.33 31.63 -8.63
C ARG A 164 24.35 31.68 -9.75
N HIS A 165 24.56 30.58 -10.47
CA HIS A 165 25.46 30.55 -11.65
C HIS A 165 24.96 31.47 -12.76
N LEU A 166 23.65 31.49 -13.02
CA LEU A 166 23.05 32.37 -14.01
C LEU A 166 23.17 33.86 -13.65
N ARG A 167 23.24 34.22 -12.37
CA ARG A 167 23.34 35.61 -11.88
C ARG A 167 24.77 36.09 -11.60
N GLN A 168 25.79 35.27 -11.88
CA GLN A 168 27.18 35.71 -11.72
C GLN A 168 27.48 36.92 -12.63
N ASN A 169 28.06 37.98 -12.04
CA ASN A 169 28.36 39.23 -12.75
C ASN A 169 29.55 39.11 -13.70
N ASP A 170 30.47 38.16 -13.45
CA ASP A 170 31.67 37.94 -14.24
C ASP A 170 31.77 36.45 -14.70
N PRO A 171 30.84 36.00 -15.55
CA PRO A 171 30.79 34.60 -15.99
C PRO A 171 31.95 34.30 -16.94
N SER A 172 32.50 33.09 -16.85
CA SER A 172 33.45 32.61 -17.86
C SER A 172 32.81 32.63 -19.28
N PRO A 173 33.59 32.80 -20.36
CA PRO A 173 33.05 32.91 -21.72
C PRO A 173 32.24 31.67 -22.15
N LEU A 174 32.60 30.49 -21.61
CA LEU A 174 31.82 29.26 -21.77
C LEU A 174 30.44 29.38 -21.11
N LEU A 175 30.37 29.86 -19.86
CA LEU A 175 29.09 30.04 -19.16
C LEU A 175 28.19 31.04 -19.90
N GLN A 176 28.78 32.09 -20.46
CA GLN A 176 28.06 33.12 -21.21
C GLN A 176 27.41 32.56 -22.49
N ARG A 177 28.09 31.63 -23.17
CA ARG A 177 27.56 30.90 -24.33
C ARG A 177 26.41 29.94 -23.97
N PHE A 178 26.44 29.35 -22.78
CA PHE A 178 25.41 28.40 -22.32
C PHE A 178 24.24 29.06 -21.55
N ARG A 179 24.35 30.34 -21.16
CA ARG A 179 23.27 31.07 -20.45
C ARG A 179 21.92 31.04 -21.17
N GLY A 180 21.91 31.38 -22.47
CA GLY A 180 20.68 31.39 -23.28
C GLY A 180 20.03 30.01 -23.35
N PRO A 181 20.76 28.96 -23.76
CA PRO A 181 20.27 27.58 -23.74
C PRO A 181 19.75 27.13 -22.37
N VAL A 182 20.46 27.43 -21.27
CA VAL A 182 20.03 27.05 -19.91
C VAL A 182 18.71 27.73 -19.52
N LEU A 183 18.56 29.02 -19.82
CA LEU A 183 17.30 29.74 -19.57
C LEU A 183 16.16 29.18 -20.42
N ALA A 184 16.42 28.89 -21.70
CA ALA A 184 15.43 28.29 -22.60
C ALA A 184 15.02 26.89 -22.13
N SER A 185 15.97 26.05 -21.70
CA SER A 185 15.68 24.73 -21.12
C SER A 185 14.90 24.84 -19.81
N GLY A 186 15.25 25.79 -18.93
CA GLY A 186 14.51 26.04 -17.70
C GLY A 186 13.07 26.47 -17.96
N ALA A 187 12.87 27.40 -18.90
CA ALA A 187 11.54 27.83 -19.33
C ALA A 187 10.75 26.67 -19.95
N LEU A 188 11.38 25.84 -20.79
CA LEU A 188 10.76 24.66 -21.38
C LEU A 188 10.31 23.65 -20.30
N VAL A 189 11.17 23.36 -19.31
CA VAL A 189 10.82 22.47 -18.19
C VAL A 189 9.63 23.03 -17.42
N ILE A 190 9.65 24.33 -17.07
CA ILE A 190 8.53 24.98 -16.38
C ILE A 190 7.26 24.87 -17.22
N SER A 191 7.32 25.16 -18.52
CA SER A 191 6.17 25.05 -19.43
C SER A 191 5.62 23.62 -19.51
N ILE A 192 6.48 22.60 -19.55
CA ILE A 192 6.08 21.19 -19.53
C ILE A 192 5.38 20.87 -18.21
N VAL A 193 5.97 21.26 -17.07
CA VAL A 193 5.38 21.02 -15.74
C VAL A 193 4.01 21.66 -15.63
N VAL A 194 3.90 22.94 -16.00
CA VAL A 194 2.62 23.66 -15.97
C VAL A 194 1.60 23.01 -16.90
N SER A 195 2.00 22.62 -18.11
CA SER A 195 1.08 21.98 -19.08
C SER A 195 0.60 20.61 -18.61
N LEU A 196 1.45 19.85 -17.91
CA LEU A 196 1.13 18.54 -17.36
C LEU A 196 0.29 18.62 -16.09
N TRP A 197 0.54 19.62 -15.24
CA TRP A 197 -0.06 19.73 -13.92
C TRP A 197 -1.38 20.51 -13.92
N LEU A 198 -1.50 21.56 -14.74
CA LEU A 198 -2.67 22.46 -14.72
C LEU A 198 -4.00 21.76 -15.03
N PRO A 199 -4.09 20.84 -16.02
CA PRO A 199 -5.34 20.11 -16.27
C PRO A 199 -5.77 19.27 -15.08
N THR A 200 -4.84 18.48 -14.51
CA THR A 200 -5.12 17.62 -13.36
C THR A 200 -5.46 18.43 -12.10
N TYR A 201 -4.80 19.57 -11.90
CA TYR A 201 -5.12 20.49 -10.81
C TYR A 201 -6.55 21.03 -10.91
N HIS A 202 -6.99 21.44 -12.11
CA HIS A 202 -8.37 21.88 -12.32
C HIS A 202 -9.38 20.75 -12.11
N GLU A 203 -9.07 19.53 -12.60
CA GLU A 203 -9.92 18.36 -12.41
C GLU A 203 -10.12 18.08 -10.92
N VAL A 204 -9.04 17.94 -10.14
CA VAL A 204 -9.09 17.67 -8.68
C VAL A 204 -9.85 18.73 -7.88
N LEU A 205 -9.87 19.98 -8.34
CA LEU A 205 -10.64 21.05 -7.67
C LEU A 205 -12.12 21.07 -8.06
N GLN A 206 -12.49 20.50 -9.19
CA GLN A 206 -13.84 20.58 -9.74
C GLN A 206 -14.61 19.27 -9.60
N THR A 207 -13.93 18.12 -9.53
CA THR A 207 -14.54 16.80 -9.36
C THR A 207 -14.51 16.37 -7.89
N ASP A 208 -15.61 15.76 -7.45
CA ASP A 208 -15.67 15.08 -6.16
C ASP A 208 -15.55 13.57 -6.40
N ASP A 209 -14.32 13.12 -6.63
CA ASP A 209 -14.02 11.71 -6.90
C ASP A 209 -14.30 10.80 -5.68
N ASP A 210 -14.39 11.40 -4.48
CA ASP A 210 -14.68 10.72 -3.22
C ASP A 210 -16.19 10.59 -2.96
N ALA A 211 -17.05 11.26 -3.74
CA ALA A 211 -18.49 11.29 -3.54
C ALA A 211 -19.11 9.90 -3.39
N SER A 212 -18.73 8.95 -4.26
CA SER A 212 -19.24 7.57 -4.21
C SER A 212 -18.87 6.85 -2.91
N MET A 213 -17.65 7.08 -2.40
CA MET A 213 -17.18 6.50 -1.15
C MET A 213 -17.92 7.11 0.05
N GLN A 214 -18.07 8.44 0.05
CA GLN A 214 -18.82 9.15 1.09
C GLN A 214 -20.29 8.71 1.11
N GLN A 215 -20.93 8.57 -0.05
CA GLN A 215 -22.30 8.08 -0.19
C GLN A 215 -22.42 6.64 0.34
N ALA A 216 -21.48 5.76 0.00
CA ALA A 216 -21.44 4.40 0.53
C ALA A 216 -21.30 4.38 2.05
N GLN A 217 -20.39 5.18 2.62
CA GLN A 217 -20.21 5.30 4.07
C GLN A 217 -21.50 5.78 4.76
N GLN A 218 -22.15 6.82 4.23
CA GLN A 218 -23.41 7.34 4.77
C GLN A 218 -24.56 6.32 4.63
N TRP A 219 -24.56 5.53 3.57
CA TRP A 219 -25.52 4.45 3.40
C TRP A 219 -25.29 3.34 4.43
N ILE A 220 -24.04 2.91 4.65
CA ILE A 220 -23.68 1.91 5.65
C ILE A 220 -24.05 2.37 7.06
N ALA A 221 -23.78 3.63 7.40
CA ALA A 221 -24.11 4.20 8.69
C ALA A 221 -25.63 4.16 8.99
N ARG A 222 -26.47 4.29 7.96
CA ARG A 222 -27.93 4.31 8.07
C ARG A 222 -28.60 2.95 7.95
N ASN A 223 -28.05 2.04 7.14
CA ASN A 223 -28.75 0.81 6.71
C ASN A 223 -28.13 -0.47 7.28
N VAL A 224 -26.85 -0.45 7.67
CA VAL A 224 -26.17 -1.65 8.16
C VAL A 224 -26.17 -1.66 9.69
N PRO A 225 -26.72 -2.71 10.34
CA PRO A 225 -26.66 -2.84 11.80
C PRO A 225 -25.22 -2.73 12.33
N LYS A 226 -25.04 -2.12 13.50
CA LYS A 226 -23.70 -1.85 14.08
C LYS A 226 -22.93 -3.10 14.48
N GLY A 227 -23.64 -4.20 14.77
CA GLY A 227 -23.07 -5.50 15.14
C GLY A 227 -22.79 -6.43 13.95
N ASP A 228 -23.18 -6.06 12.74
CA ASP A 228 -22.85 -6.82 11.53
C ASP A 228 -21.36 -6.69 11.23
N ARG A 229 -20.74 -7.76 10.71
CA ARG A 229 -19.32 -7.78 10.35
C ARG A 229 -19.11 -7.40 8.89
N LEU A 230 -18.27 -6.40 8.66
CA LEU A 230 -17.99 -5.83 7.35
C LEU A 230 -16.53 -6.05 6.95
N ILE A 231 -16.33 -6.43 5.69
CA ILE A 231 -15.07 -6.27 4.98
C ILE A 231 -15.11 -4.94 4.24
N VAL A 232 -14.15 -4.05 4.49
CA VAL A 232 -14.14 -2.69 3.94
C VAL A 232 -12.77 -2.27 3.41
N ASP A 233 -12.78 -1.29 2.54
CA ASP A 233 -11.56 -0.56 2.15
C ASP A 233 -10.96 0.19 3.37
N ASP A 234 -9.63 0.36 3.40
CA ASP A 234 -8.97 1.04 4.51
C ASP A 234 -9.35 2.53 4.62
N ALA A 235 -9.79 3.13 3.50
CA ALA A 235 -10.23 4.53 3.45
C ALA A 235 -11.41 4.85 4.39
N ILE A 236 -12.41 3.97 4.49
CA ILE A 236 -13.63 4.23 5.29
C ILE A 236 -13.61 3.60 6.68
N TRP A 237 -12.60 2.79 6.98
CA TRP A 237 -12.58 2.03 8.22
C TRP A 237 -12.52 2.90 9.48
N VAL A 238 -11.68 3.95 9.49
CA VAL A 238 -11.54 4.82 10.67
C VAL A 238 -12.88 5.48 10.99
N ASP A 239 -13.58 5.92 9.96
CA ASP A 239 -14.87 6.59 10.10
C ASP A 239 -15.95 5.63 10.58
N LEU A 240 -15.98 4.39 10.09
CA LEU A 240 -16.89 3.36 10.57
C LEU A 240 -16.65 2.97 12.05
N ILE A 241 -15.40 3.02 12.52
CA ILE A 241 -15.10 2.85 13.95
C ILE A 241 -15.57 4.06 14.77
N ARG A 242 -15.36 5.28 14.27
CA ARG A 242 -15.85 6.52 14.92
C ARG A 242 -17.38 6.60 14.95
N ASP A 243 -18.03 5.97 13.99
CA ASP A 243 -19.48 5.76 13.91
C ASP A 243 -19.99 4.71 14.93
N GLY A 244 -19.12 4.20 15.81
CA GLY A 244 -19.48 3.38 16.97
C GLY A 244 -19.41 1.87 16.75
N ARG A 245 -18.89 1.40 15.62
CA ARG A 245 -18.69 -0.04 15.36
C ARG A 245 -17.47 -0.58 16.09
N ALA A 246 -17.53 -1.83 16.52
CA ALA A 246 -16.40 -2.46 17.16
C ALA A 246 -15.29 -2.79 16.15
N ARG A 247 -14.03 -2.68 16.59
CA ARG A 247 -12.85 -2.95 15.76
C ARG A 247 -12.82 -4.35 15.12
N ARG A 248 -13.44 -5.33 15.78
CA ARG A 248 -13.47 -6.73 15.32
C ARG A 248 -14.51 -6.96 14.21
N ASP A 249 -15.45 -6.03 14.07
CA ASP A 249 -16.58 -6.14 13.16
C ASP A 249 -16.37 -5.30 11.90
N VAL A 250 -15.32 -4.48 11.83
CA VAL A 250 -14.95 -3.74 10.63
C VAL A 250 -13.52 -4.10 10.27
N VAL A 251 -13.34 -4.87 9.20
CA VAL A 251 -12.06 -5.48 8.82
C VAL A 251 -11.58 -4.92 7.49
N TRP A 252 -10.32 -4.49 7.41
CA TRP A 252 -9.69 -4.06 6.15
C TRP A 252 -9.60 -5.22 5.17
N ALA A 253 -10.05 -5.03 3.94
CA ALA A 253 -10.10 -6.04 2.89
C ALA A 253 -8.78 -6.80 2.73
N TYR A 254 -7.65 -6.09 2.66
CA TYR A 254 -6.33 -6.72 2.55
C TYR A 254 -5.97 -7.60 3.76
N LYS A 255 -6.41 -7.24 4.97
CA LYS A 255 -6.09 -7.97 6.20
C LYS A 255 -6.85 -9.27 6.34
N VAL A 256 -8.00 -9.40 5.69
CA VAL A 256 -8.84 -10.60 5.75
C VAL A 256 -8.02 -11.86 5.43
N ASP A 257 -7.16 -11.79 4.40
CA ASP A 257 -6.36 -12.92 3.94
C ASP A 257 -4.90 -12.91 4.43
N THR A 258 -4.39 -11.75 4.89
CA THR A 258 -2.96 -11.58 5.23
C THR A 258 -2.65 -11.53 6.73
N ASP A 259 -3.63 -11.21 7.57
CA ASP A 259 -3.43 -11.01 9.01
C ASP A 259 -3.93 -12.26 9.78
N GLU A 260 -3.01 -12.97 10.43
CA GLU A 260 -3.32 -14.20 11.19
C GLU A 260 -4.36 -13.98 12.29
N GLN A 261 -4.30 -12.85 12.99
CA GLN A 261 -5.25 -12.55 14.06
C GLN A 261 -6.64 -12.28 13.49
N VAL A 262 -6.72 -11.58 12.35
CA VAL A 262 -7.98 -11.35 11.64
C VAL A 262 -8.58 -12.66 11.14
N ARG A 263 -7.77 -13.55 10.56
CA ARG A 263 -8.21 -14.90 10.15
C ARG A 263 -8.74 -15.70 11.33
N ALA A 264 -8.10 -15.62 12.50
CA ALA A 264 -8.59 -16.27 13.71
C ALA A 264 -9.96 -15.74 14.20
N TRP A 265 -10.36 -14.53 13.81
CA TRP A 265 -11.70 -14.00 14.12
C TRP A 265 -12.79 -14.53 13.18
N ALA A 266 -12.44 -15.21 12.09
CA ALA A 266 -13.36 -15.72 11.08
C ALA A 266 -13.05 -17.20 10.75
N PRO A 267 -13.28 -18.13 11.70
CA PRO A 267 -12.89 -19.53 11.54
C PRO A 267 -13.59 -20.25 10.37
N ASN A 268 -14.78 -19.80 9.97
CA ASN A 268 -15.52 -20.31 8.81
C ASN A 268 -15.30 -19.42 7.57
N GLY A 269 -14.24 -18.61 7.55
CA GLY A 269 -13.87 -17.76 6.42
C GLY A 269 -14.93 -16.71 6.10
N TRP A 270 -15.36 -16.65 4.84
CA TRP A 270 -16.24 -15.60 4.31
C TRP A 270 -17.64 -15.63 4.94
N VAL A 271 -18.08 -16.80 5.42
CA VAL A 271 -19.37 -17.02 6.09
C VAL A 271 -19.48 -16.22 7.39
N ASN A 272 -18.36 -15.85 8.02
CA ASN A 272 -18.35 -15.04 9.23
C ASN A 272 -18.54 -13.53 8.97
N TYR A 273 -18.70 -13.10 7.72
CA TYR A 273 -18.92 -11.71 7.34
C TYR A 273 -20.32 -11.54 6.77
N ASP A 274 -20.95 -10.41 7.11
CA ASP A 274 -22.30 -10.06 6.67
C ASP A 274 -22.27 -9.14 5.45
N TRP A 275 -21.21 -8.33 5.32
CA TRP A 275 -21.08 -7.33 4.25
C TRP A 275 -19.68 -7.25 3.67
N VAL A 276 -19.61 -6.89 2.39
CA VAL A 276 -18.36 -6.50 1.71
C VAL A 276 -18.57 -5.18 1.00
N VAL A 277 -17.68 -4.22 1.23
CA VAL A 277 -17.60 -2.99 0.44
C VAL A 277 -16.51 -3.19 -0.61
N SER A 278 -16.94 -3.28 -1.87
CA SER A 278 -16.09 -3.52 -3.03
C SER A 278 -15.79 -2.20 -3.74
N THR A 279 -14.52 -1.82 -3.77
CA THR A 279 -13.98 -0.60 -4.38
C THR A 279 -13.09 -0.98 -5.56
N ALA A 280 -12.71 -0.01 -6.41
CA ALA A 280 -11.77 -0.29 -7.50
C ALA A 280 -10.41 -0.79 -6.97
N SER A 281 -9.91 -0.17 -5.89
CA SER A 281 -8.70 -0.57 -5.17
C SER A 281 -8.81 -1.97 -4.58
N SER A 282 -9.93 -2.34 -3.96
CA SER A 282 -10.10 -3.68 -3.40
C SER A 282 -10.13 -4.72 -4.51
N ARG A 283 -10.86 -4.46 -5.61
CA ARG A 283 -10.96 -5.33 -6.80
C ARG A 283 -9.62 -5.57 -7.49
N ALA A 284 -8.79 -4.53 -7.63
CA ALA A 284 -7.46 -4.64 -8.23
C ALA A 284 -6.48 -5.47 -7.40
N ASN A 285 -6.77 -5.68 -6.10
CA ASN A 285 -5.92 -6.38 -5.15
C ASN A 285 -6.54 -7.69 -4.63
N VAL A 286 -7.62 -8.19 -5.24
CA VAL A 286 -8.24 -9.45 -4.81
C VAL A 286 -7.32 -10.62 -5.18
N PRO A 287 -6.88 -11.44 -4.21
CA PRO A 287 -6.10 -12.62 -4.52
C PRO A 287 -6.93 -13.62 -5.35
N PRO A 288 -6.31 -14.48 -6.17
CA PRO A 288 -7.05 -15.46 -6.98
C PRO A 288 -7.92 -16.41 -6.15
N LYS A 289 -7.53 -16.64 -4.89
CA LYS A 289 -8.25 -17.43 -3.90
C LYS A 289 -8.09 -16.75 -2.54
N GLY A 290 -9.15 -16.75 -1.74
CA GLY A 290 -9.13 -16.11 -0.43
C GLY A 290 -10.53 -15.80 0.07
N VAL A 291 -10.62 -15.48 1.34
CA VAL A 291 -11.86 -15.13 2.02
C VAL A 291 -12.50 -13.88 1.40
N LEU A 292 -11.71 -12.88 0.98
CA LEU A 292 -12.26 -11.72 0.28
C LEU A 292 -12.90 -12.09 -1.06
N THR A 293 -12.22 -12.94 -1.84
CA THR A 293 -12.69 -13.43 -3.15
C THR A 293 -13.99 -14.21 -3.00
N ASP A 294 -14.03 -15.13 -2.02
CA ASP A 294 -15.21 -15.94 -1.75
C ASP A 294 -16.36 -15.09 -1.21
N ALA A 295 -16.09 -14.10 -0.36
CA ALA A 295 -17.12 -13.20 0.16
C ALA A 295 -17.77 -12.39 -0.97
N ILE A 296 -16.99 -11.88 -1.93
CA ILE A 296 -17.53 -11.18 -3.11
C ILE A 296 -18.34 -12.14 -3.99
N ALA A 297 -17.83 -13.36 -4.23
CA ALA A 297 -18.50 -14.35 -5.08
C ALA A 297 -19.85 -14.83 -4.52
N HIS A 298 -20.01 -14.83 -3.20
CA HIS A 298 -21.24 -15.24 -2.51
C HIS A 298 -22.08 -14.05 -2.02
N ALA A 299 -21.81 -12.83 -2.49
CA ALA A 299 -22.57 -11.65 -2.10
C ALA A 299 -23.48 -11.13 -3.21
N GLN A 300 -24.52 -10.40 -2.81
CA GLN A 300 -25.45 -9.71 -3.70
C GLN A 300 -25.35 -8.19 -3.48
N PRO A 301 -25.41 -7.37 -4.55
CA PRO A 301 -25.41 -5.92 -4.41
C PRO A 301 -26.64 -5.43 -3.65
N ALA A 302 -26.42 -4.70 -2.55
CA ALA A 302 -27.49 -4.01 -1.83
C ALA A 302 -27.56 -2.52 -2.20
N ALA A 303 -26.40 -1.91 -2.49
CA ALA A 303 -26.31 -0.55 -3.02
C ALA A 303 -25.06 -0.41 -3.88
N THR A 304 -25.14 0.42 -4.93
CA THR A 304 -24.02 0.77 -5.80
C THR A 304 -23.99 2.29 -5.96
N PHE A 305 -22.81 2.88 -5.78
CA PHE A 305 -22.56 4.31 -5.92
C PHE A 305 -21.46 4.55 -6.96
N GLY A 306 -21.61 5.59 -7.77
CA GLY A 306 -20.67 5.92 -8.84
C GLY A 306 -20.67 4.94 -10.01
N SER A 307 -19.65 5.08 -10.88
CA SER A 307 -19.45 4.22 -12.05
C SER A 307 -17.96 4.11 -12.40
N GLY A 308 -17.59 3.12 -13.21
CA GLY A 308 -16.19 2.93 -13.63
C GLY A 308 -15.20 2.84 -12.45
N GLY A 309 -14.17 3.69 -12.47
CA GLY A 309 -13.11 3.71 -11.46
C GLY A 309 -13.55 4.22 -10.08
N THR A 310 -14.62 5.01 -9.98
CA THR A 310 -15.17 5.51 -8.70
C THR A 310 -16.33 4.66 -8.20
N ARG A 311 -16.61 3.51 -8.85
CA ARG A 311 -17.70 2.61 -8.45
C ARG A 311 -17.40 1.93 -7.12
N VAL A 312 -18.31 2.12 -6.16
CA VAL A 312 -18.34 1.45 -4.86
C VAL A 312 -19.60 0.61 -4.76
N ASP A 313 -19.43 -0.69 -4.57
CA ASP A 313 -20.54 -1.62 -4.36
C ASP A 313 -20.58 -2.05 -2.88
N VAL A 314 -21.73 -1.87 -2.23
CA VAL A 314 -22.01 -2.41 -0.90
C VAL A 314 -22.78 -3.72 -1.08
N LEU A 315 -22.11 -4.83 -0.80
CA LEU A 315 -22.60 -6.17 -1.06
C LEU A 315 -23.02 -6.85 0.25
N ARG A 316 -24.20 -7.47 0.27
CA ARG A 316 -24.65 -8.34 1.36
C ARG A 316 -24.15 -9.76 1.08
N VAL A 317 -23.37 -10.32 2.01
CA VAL A 317 -22.87 -11.68 1.92
C VAL A 317 -23.99 -12.66 2.24
N ASN A 318 -24.17 -13.68 1.39
CA ASN A 318 -25.09 -14.78 1.67
C ASN A 318 -24.41 -15.77 2.63
N ASN A 319 -24.34 -15.38 3.90
CA ASN A 319 -23.71 -16.15 4.99
C ASN A 319 -24.50 -17.40 5.43
N VAL A 320 -25.48 -17.83 4.64
CA VAL A 320 -26.10 -19.15 4.81
C VAL A 320 -25.06 -20.15 4.34
N ALA A 321 -24.45 -20.88 5.28
CA ALA A 321 -23.56 -21.98 4.95
C ALA A 321 -24.25 -22.86 3.89
N PRO A 322 -23.58 -23.28 2.80
CA PRO A 322 -24.13 -24.37 2.00
C PRO A 322 -24.48 -25.48 2.98
N ALA A 323 -25.72 -25.97 2.93
CA ALA A 323 -26.16 -27.08 3.77
C ALA A 323 -25.03 -28.12 3.76
N PRO A 324 -24.60 -28.64 4.93
CA PRO A 324 -23.57 -29.67 4.92
C PRO A 324 -24.05 -30.71 3.92
N VAL A 325 -23.23 -30.96 2.89
CA VAL A 325 -23.41 -32.15 2.07
C VAL A 325 -23.21 -33.26 3.08
N LEU A 326 -24.30 -33.71 3.69
CA LEU A 326 -24.33 -34.94 4.45
C LEU A 326 -23.68 -35.92 3.49
N PRO A 327 -22.55 -36.56 3.86
CA PRO A 327 -22.02 -37.61 3.02
C PRO A 327 -23.20 -38.51 2.75
N ALA A 328 -23.55 -38.69 1.46
CA ALA A 328 -24.64 -39.55 1.07
C ALA A 328 -24.46 -40.82 1.89
N ALA A 329 -25.42 -41.11 2.78
CA ALA A 329 -25.34 -42.30 3.61
C ALA A 329 -25.03 -43.42 2.62
N PRO A 330 -23.93 -44.19 2.81
CA PRO A 330 -23.60 -45.24 1.89
C PRO A 330 -24.87 -46.08 1.77
N ALA A 331 -25.37 -46.23 0.55
CA ALA A 331 -26.61 -46.93 0.29
C ALA A 331 -26.42 -48.40 0.69
N PHE A 332 -26.61 -48.68 1.98
CA PHE A 332 -26.45 -49.99 2.59
C PHE A 332 -27.44 -50.98 1.96
N GLY A 333 -28.55 -50.46 1.39
CA GLY A 333 -29.53 -51.24 0.65
C GLY A 333 -29.07 -51.73 -0.74
N THR A 334 -28.24 -50.98 -1.47
CA THR A 334 -27.82 -51.40 -2.83
C THR A 334 -26.68 -52.42 -2.80
N GLN A 335 -25.78 -52.35 -1.81
CA GLN A 335 -24.72 -53.35 -1.62
C GLN A 335 -25.25 -54.67 -1.03
N LEU A 336 -26.29 -54.64 -0.19
CA LEU A 336 -26.94 -55.86 0.32
C LEU A 336 -27.78 -56.55 -0.77
N ALA A 337 -28.50 -55.78 -1.60
CA ALA A 337 -29.24 -56.31 -2.74
C ALA A 337 -28.31 -56.94 -3.80
N ALA A 338 -27.13 -56.34 -4.05
CA ALA A 338 -26.13 -56.90 -4.95
C ALA A 338 -25.52 -58.22 -4.40
N ARG A 339 -25.22 -58.30 -3.09
CA ARG A 339 -24.69 -59.54 -2.48
C ARG A 339 -25.71 -60.68 -2.40
N LEU A 340 -27.00 -60.37 -2.23
CA LEU A 340 -28.06 -61.39 -2.22
C LEU A 340 -28.36 -61.90 -3.63
N ALA A 341 -28.24 -61.05 -4.66
CA ALA A 341 -28.38 -61.45 -6.06
C ALA A 341 -27.24 -62.39 -6.53
N ASP A 342 -26.00 -62.14 -6.11
CA ASP A 342 -24.85 -63.00 -6.45
C ASP A 342 -24.85 -64.36 -5.72
N SER A 343 -25.68 -64.54 -4.68
CA SER A 343 -25.75 -65.79 -3.91
C SER A 343 -26.79 -66.80 -4.42
N ALA A 344 -27.60 -66.42 -5.43
CA ALA A 344 -28.57 -67.31 -6.05
C ALA A 344 -27.98 -67.94 -7.33
N ASN A 345 -27.11 -68.94 -7.16
CA ASN A 345 -26.71 -69.80 -8.26
C ASN A 345 -27.82 -70.84 -8.54
N PRO A 346 -28.47 -70.84 -9.73
CA PRO A 346 -29.54 -71.78 -10.06
C PRO A 346 -29.07 -73.19 -10.44
N ASP A 347 -27.75 -73.43 -10.60
CA ASP A 347 -27.21 -74.66 -11.19
C ASP A 347 -26.55 -75.61 -10.16
N ALA A 348 -27.15 -75.76 -8.98
CA ALA A 348 -26.76 -76.79 -8.01
C ALA A 348 -27.84 -77.90 -7.90
N LEU A 349 -27.95 -78.68 -8.98
CA LEU A 349 -28.21 -80.13 -8.94
C LEU A 349 -27.27 -80.82 -9.92
#